data_AF-A0A1K2IRW5-F1
#
_entry.id   AF-A0A1K2IRW5-F1
#
_cell.length_a   1.000
_cell.length_b   1.000
_cell.length_c   1.000
_cell.angle_alpha   90.00
_cell.angle_beta   90.00
_cell.angle_gamma   90.00
#
_symmetry.space_group_name_H-M   'P 1'
#
loop_
_entity.id
_entity.type
_entity.pdbx_description
1 polymer ?
#
loop_
_entity_poly.entity_id
_entity_poly.type
_entity_poly.pdbx_seq_one_letter_code
_entity_poly.pdbx_strand_id
1 'polypeptide(L)'
;MPKNWNRKKLIIFLLIIGILLNCTKNNEISDVNIRLSNISDLNFENIIVNPGSSERVNYGNIDSGMFSDYKNFEKAYGYGFVELTANGEKYSIVPIDYVGESPLRDGDYTYQLDLVKRDGGYSELTINLIQE
;
A
#
# COMPACT_ATOMS: atom_id res chain seq x y z
N MET A 1 -22.37 2.13 -59.70
CA MET A 1 -23.46 2.04 -58.69
C MET A 1 -22.88 1.43 -57.42
N PRO A 2 -22.75 2.16 -56.30
CA PRO A 2 -22.14 1.61 -55.10
C PRO A 2 -23.10 0.70 -54.34
N LYS A 3 -22.50 -0.34 -53.77
CA LYS A 3 -23.06 -1.54 -53.15
C LYS A 3 -23.79 -1.19 -51.84
N ASN A 4 -25.03 -1.65 -51.70
CA ASN A 4 -25.86 -1.47 -50.50
C ASN A 4 -25.22 -2.19 -49.30
N TRP A 5 -24.38 -1.47 -48.56
CA TRP A 5 -23.80 -1.92 -47.30
C TRP A 5 -24.90 -2.01 -46.24
N ASN A 6 -25.06 -3.19 -45.64
CA ASN A 6 -26.08 -3.52 -44.65
C ASN A 6 -26.04 -2.56 -43.44
N ARG A 7 -26.82 -1.47 -43.51
CA ARG A 7 -26.90 -0.42 -42.48
C ARG A 7 -27.15 -0.98 -41.08
N LYS A 8 -27.89 -2.09 -40.95
CA LYS A 8 -28.14 -2.78 -39.68
C LYS A 8 -26.88 -3.40 -39.06
N LYS A 9 -25.98 -3.99 -39.87
CA LYS A 9 -24.70 -4.55 -39.40
C LYS A 9 -23.71 -3.44 -39.01
N LEU A 10 -23.75 -2.31 -39.71
CA LEU A 10 -22.93 -1.13 -39.38
C LEU A 10 -23.37 -0.50 -38.04
N ILE A 11 -24.68 -0.42 -37.78
CA ILE A 11 -25.23 0.09 -36.51
C ILE A 11 -24.88 -0.82 -35.33
N ILE A 12 -24.95 -2.15 -35.51
CA ILE A 12 -24.56 -3.12 -34.47
C ILE A 12 -23.06 -3.02 -34.14
N PHE A 13 -22.20 -2.82 -35.14
CA PHE A 13 -20.77 -2.67 -34.93
C PHE A 13 -20.41 -1.38 -34.17
N LEU A 14 -21.13 -0.28 -34.45
CA LEU A 14 -20.96 1.00 -33.73
C LEU A 14 -21.42 0.94 -32.27
N LEU A 15 -22.44 0.14 -31.95
CA LEU A 15 -22.91 -0.07 -30.57
C LEU A 15 -21.91 -0.86 -29.70
N ILE A 16 -21.16 -1.79 -30.28
CA ILE A 16 -20.15 -2.59 -29.55
C ILE A 16 -18.91 -1.75 -29.22
N ILE A 17 -18.52 -0.82 -30.10
CA ILE A 17 -17.38 0.09 -29.90
C ILE A 17 -17.65 1.11 -28.78
N GLY A 18 -18.91 1.54 -28.61
CA GLY A 18 -19.28 2.50 -27.57
C GLY A 18 -19.13 1.98 -26.12
N ILE A 19 -19.15 0.66 -25.92
CA ILE A 19 -19.04 0.03 -24.58
C ILE A 19 -17.58 -0.01 -24.11
N LEU A 20 -16.60 0.10 -25.02
CA LEU A 20 -15.17 0.02 -24.70
C LEU A 20 -14.53 1.36 -24.30
N LEU A 21 -15.30 2.45 -24.25
CA LEU A 21 -14.81 3.79 -23.90
C LEU A 21 -15.25 4.27 -22.51
N ASN A 22 -15.74 3.38 -21.64
CA ASN A 22 -15.95 3.73 -20.24
C ASN A 22 -14.62 3.68 -19.47
N CYS A 23 -13.68 4.52 -19.90
CA CYS A 23 -12.46 4.79 -19.17
C CYS A 23 -12.83 5.85 -18.12
N THR A 24 -13.23 5.40 -16.93
CA THR A 24 -13.38 6.30 -15.78
C THR A 24 -12.00 6.87 -15.52
N LYS A 25 -11.78 8.13 -15.91
CA LYS A 25 -10.60 8.87 -15.51
C LYS A 25 -10.74 9.05 -14.00
N ASN A 26 -10.06 8.21 -13.22
CA ASN A 26 -9.96 8.41 -11.79
C ASN A 26 -9.44 9.84 -11.60
N ASN A 27 -10.13 10.61 -10.77
CA ASN A 27 -9.59 11.87 -10.28
C ASN A 27 -8.20 11.53 -9.72
N GLU A 28 -7.16 12.22 -10.21
CA GLU A 28 -5.84 12.16 -9.58
C GLU A 28 -6.00 12.78 -8.19
N ILE A 29 -6.45 11.96 -7.24
CA ILE A 29 -6.24 12.23 -5.83
C ILE A 29 -4.73 12.03 -5.68
N SER A 30 -4.05 13.10 -5.30
CA SER A 30 -2.63 12.99 -5.03
C SER A 30 -2.52 12.21 -3.72
N ASP A 31 -1.93 11.03 -3.83
CA ASP A 31 -1.95 10.05 -2.76
C ASP A 31 -0.54 9.66 -2.38
N VAL A 32 -0.38 9.30 -1.12
CA VAL A 32 0.82 8.64 -0.61
C VAL A 32 0.64 7.14 -0.76
N ASN A 33 1.49 6.50 -1.56
CA ASN A 33 1.49 5.05 -1.70
C ASN A 33 2.54 4.47 -0.77
N ILE A 34 2.13 3.58 0.12
CA ILE A 34 3.02 2.89 1.06
C ILE A 34 2.97 1.41 0.78
N ARG A 35 4.15 0.81 0.57
CA ARG A 35 4.34 -0.63 0.71
C ARG A 35 5.21 -0.92 1.92
N LEU A 36 5.24 -2.17 2.35
CA LEU A 36 6.10 -2.64 3.42
C LEU A 36 7.22 -3.49 2.82
N SER A 37 8.41 -3.43 3.42
CA SER A 37 9.48 -4.40 3.17
C SER A 37 9.86 -5.10 4.46
N ASN A 38 9.85 -6.43 4.47
CA ASN A 38 10.36 -7.22 5.59
C ASN A 38 11.84 -7.51 5.35
N ILE A 39 12.73 -6.84 6.09
CA ILE A 39 14.18 -7.08 6.00
C ILE A 39 14.71 -7.99 7.11
N SER A 40 13.83 -8.51 7.95
CA SER A 40 14.20 -9.44 9.01
C SER A 40 14.40 -10.86 8.47
N ASP A 41 15.02 -11.72 9.27
CA ASP A 41 15.18 -13.16 8.99
C ASP A 41 13.89 -13.98 9.25
N LEU A 42 12.79 -13.35 9.68
CA LEU A 42 11.53 -14.02 10.02
C LEU A 42 10.40 -13.61 9.07
N ASN A 43 9.45 -14.51 8.85
CA ASN A 43 8.21 -14.14 8.17
C ASN A 43 7.35 -13.27 9.08
N PHE A 44 6.74 -12.24 8.51
CA PHE A 44 5.76 -11.41 9.18
C PHE A 44 4.35 -11.83 8.77
N GLU A 45 3.47 -11.94 9.76
CA GLU A 45 2.10 -12.38 9.58
C GLU A 45 1.12 -11.37 10.17
N ASN A 46 -0.09 -11.32 9.62
CA ASN A 46 -1.21 -10.52 10.13
C ASN A 46 -0.83 -9.04 10.32
N ILE A 47 -0.10 -8.46 9.37
CA ILE A 47 0.45 -7.12 9.52
C ILE A 47 -0.65 -6.06 9.40
N ILE A 48 -0.79 -5.23 10.42
CA ILE A 48 -1.73 -4.11 10.47
C ILE A 48 -0.92 -2.81 10.61
N VAL A 49 -1.17 -1.85 9.73
CA VAL A 49 -0.49 -0.55 9.74
C VAL A 49 -1.51 0.59 9.76
N ASN A 50 -1.23 1.63 10.53
CA ASN A 50 -1.86 2.93 10.39
C ASN A 50 -0.75 3.99 10.31
N PRO A 51 -0.56 4.64 9.16
CA PRO A 51 0.52 5.60 8.94
C PRO A 51 0.19 7.01 9.48
N GLY A 52 -0.66 7.11 10.50
CA GLY A 52 -1.19 8.36 11.04
C GLY A 52 -2.44 8.90 10.33
N SER A 53 -3.13 8.02 9.60
CA SER A 53 -4.48 8.24 9.09
C SER A 53 -5.54 7.78 10.11
N SER A 54 -6.84 7.95 9.81
CA SER A 54 -7.91 7.41 10.67
C SER A 54 -8.09 5.89 10.54
N GLU A 55 -7.47 5.25 9.54
CA GLU A 55 -7.75 3.86 9.18
C GLU A 55 -6.57 2.93 9.48
N ARG A 56 -6.88 1.74 10.02
CA ARG A 56 -5.93 0.62 10.14
C ARG A 56 -6.09 -0.28 8.93
N VAL A 57 -4.98 -0.54 8.25
CA VAL A 57 -4.96 -1.26 6.99
C VAL A 57 -4.18 -2.56 7.13
N ASN A 58 -4.76 -3.66 6.68
CA ASN A 58 -4.16 -4.99 6.72
C ASN A 58 -3.30 -5.22 5.45
N TYR A 59 -2.02 -5.53 5.66
CA TYR A 59 -1.03 -5.85 4.62
C TYR A 59 -0.82 -7.36 4.41
N GLY A 60 -1.47 -8.20 5.20
CA GLY A 60 -1.38 -9.65 5.11
C GLY A 60 -0.06 -10.15 5.69
N ASN A 61 0.52 -11.13 4.99
CA ASN A 61 1.77 -11.75 5.35
C ASN A 61 2.86 -11.32 4.37
N ILE A 62 4.08 -11.18 4.86
CA ILE A 62 5.26 -10.84 4.07
C ILE A 62 6.39 -11.76 4.50
N ASP A 63 6.83 -12.61 3.57
CA ASP A 63 7.98 -13.48 3.81
C ASP A 63 9.26 -12.68 4.04
N SER A 64 10.23 -13.28 4.71
CA SER A 64 11.56 -12.68 4.92
C SER A 64 12.18 -12.22 3.58
N GLY A 65 12.66 -10.98 3.56
CA GLY A 65 13.29 -10.36 2.38
C GLY A 65 12.32 -9.85 1.30
N MET A 66 11.00 -9.96 1.52
CA MET A 66 9.99 -9.62 0.51
C MET A 66 9.29 -8.28 0.78
N PHE A 67 8.55 -7.82 -0.22
CA PHE A 67 7.73 -6.61 -0.18
C PHE A 67 6.25 -6.96 -0.26
N SER A 68 5.40 -6.10 0.32
CA SER A 68 3.97 -6.10 0.01
C SER A 68 3.66 -5.35 -1.28
N ASP A 69 2.42 -5.46 -1.75
CA ASP A 69 1.84 -4.47 -2.65
C ASP A 69 1.72 -3.10 -1.97
N TYR A 70 1.66 -2.04 -2.78
CA TYR A 70 1.34 -0.71 -2.29
C TYR A 70 -0.12 -0.62 -1.84
N LYS A 71 -0.33 0.23 -0.84
CA LYS A 71 -1.64 0.73 -0.46
C LYS A 71 -1.60 2.24 -0.44
N ASN A 72 -2.75 2.81 -0.78
CA ASN A 72 -2.91 4.22 -1.07
C ASN A 72 -3.53 4.93 0.14
N PHE A 73 -3.02 6.12 0.45
CA PHE A 73 -3.46 6.94 1.57
C PHE A 73 -3.54 8.40 1.17
N GLU A 74 -4.65 9.07 1.51
CA GLU A 74 -4.77 10.53 1.37
C GLU A 74 -3.75 11.29 2.24
N LYS A 75 -3.32 10.66 3.35
CA LYS A 75 -2.38 11.25 4.30
C LYS A 75 -1.61 10.16 5.06
N ALA A 76 -0.30 10.33 5.16
CA ALA A 76 0.59 9.47 5.92
C ALA A 76 1.79 10.25 6.47
N TYR A 77 2.51 9.67 7.43
CA TYR A 77 3.74 10.22 8.01
C TYR A 77 4.92 9.26 7.81
N GLY A 78 6.13 9.68 8.19
CA GLY A 78 7.33 8.84 8.02
C GLY A 78 7.40 7.60 8.92
N TYR A 79 6.49 7.49 9.88
CA TYR A 79 6.29 6.32 10.72
C TYR A 79 4.83 6.20 11.09
N GLY A 80 4.44 5.06 11.64
CA GLY A 80 3.05 4.81 12.02
C GLY A 80 2.91 3.74 13.06
N PHE A 81 1.65 3.49 13.45
CA PHE A 81 1.31 2.28 14.17
C PHE A 81 1.58 1.07 13.27
N VAL A 82 2.27 0.08 13.81
CA VAL A 82 2.49 -1.22 13.16
C VAL A 82 2.21 -2.29 14.20
N GLU A 83 1.50 -3.34 13.82
CA GLU A 83 1.30 -4.53 14.61
C GLU A 83 1.45 -5.75 13.70
N LEU A 84 2.22 -6.75 14.13
CA LEU A 84 2.43 -7.98 13.36
C LEU A 84 2.75 -9.15 14.29
N THR A 85 2.70 -10.35 13.73
CA THR A 85 3.18 -11.57 14.37
C THR A 85 4.41 -12.09 13.65
N ALA A 86 5.44 -12.52 14.39
CA ALA A 86 6.58 -13.25 13.85
C ALA A 86 6.96 -14.39 14.80
N ASN A 87 7.13 -15.60 14.27
CA ASN A 87 7.44 -16.81 15.05
C ASN A 87 6.46 -17.03 16.24
N GLY A 88 5.18 -16.72 16.05
CA GLY A 88 4.14 -16.86 17.08
C GLY A 88 4.14 -15.76 18.16
N GLU A 89 5.06 -14.81 18.13
CA GLU A 89 5.11 -13.65 19.03
C GLU A 89 4.54 -12.40 18.34
N LYS A 90 3.86 -11.57 19.11
CA LYS A 90 3.25 -10.32 18.63
C LYS A 90 4.17 -9.14 18.91
N TYR A 91 4.41 -8.32 17.90
CA TYR A 91 5.22 -7.11 17.97
C TYR A 91 4.41 -5.89 17.56
N SER A 92 4.72 -4.73 18.15
CA SER A 92 4.06 -3.49 17.76
C SER A 92 4.93 -2.24 17.95
N ILE A 93 4.64 -1.25 17.11
CA ILE A 93 5.10 0.14 17.23
C ILE A 93 3.85 0.98 17.49
N VAL A 94 3.88 1.81 18.54
CA VAL A 94 2.79 2.72 18.89
C VAL A 94 3.34 4.14 18.97
N PRO A 95 3.03 5.02 18.00
CA PRO A 95 3.34 6.45 18.08
C PRO A 95 2.66 7.10 19.30
N ILE A 96 3.37 8.01 19.99
CA ILE A 96 2.81 8.78 21.11
C ILE A 96 1.85 9.85 20.58
N ASP A 97 2.31 10.65 19.61
CA ASP A 97 1.51 11.55 18.77
C ASP A 97 2.31 11.95 17.51
N TYR A 98 1.67 12.67 16.58
CA TYR A 98 2.31 13.22 15.37
C TYR A 98 2.50 14.75 15.46
N VAL A 99 2.53 15.33 16.67
CA VAL A 99 2.59 16.78 16.84
C VAL A 99 3.97 17.28 16.41
N GLY A 100 3.99 18.22 15.46
CA GLY A 100 5.24 18.76 14.89
C GLY A 100 5.77 17.96 13.69
N GLU A 101 5.18 16.81 13.38
CA GLU A 101 5.49 16.05 12.19
C GLU A 101 4.84 16.67 10.94
N SER A 102 5.54 16.58 9.81
CA SER A 102 4.99 16.95 8.51
C SER A 102 4.47 15.71 7.79
N PRO A 103 3.26 15.76 7.21
CA PRO A 103 2.78 14.69 6.35
C PRO A 103 3.74 14.45 5.19
N LEU A 104 3.81 13.20 4.73
CA LEU A 104 4.51 12.86 3.51
C LEU A 104 3.89 13.61 2.33
N ARG A 105 4.73 13.94 1.35
CA ARG A 105 4.26 14.44 0.06
C ARG A 105 3.73 13.27 -0.75
N ASP A 106 3.01 13.57 -1.83
CA ASP A 106 2.56 12.54 -2.76
C ASP A 106 3.76 11.79 -3.34
N GLY A 107 3.61 10.48 -3.50
CA GLY A 107 4.67 9.63 -4.01
C GLY A 107 4.67 8.23 -3.41
N ASP A 108 5.65 7.45 -3.84
CA ASP A 108 5.82 6.06 -3.44
C ASP A 108 6.86 5.96 -2.33
N TYR A 109 6.48 5.27 -1.26
CA TYR A 109 7.30 5.09 -0.07
C TYR A 109 7.29 3.63 0.36
N THR A 110 8.38 3.21 0.98
CA THR A 110 8.50 1.92 1.64
C THR A 110 8.71 2.13 3.14
N TYR A 111 7.83 1.54 3.95
CA TYR A 111 8.12 1.28 5.36
C TYR A 111 8.95 0.00 5.46
N GLN A 112 10.23 0.17 5.71
CA GLN A 112 11.14 -0.94 5.94
C GLN A 112 11.05 -1.39 7.39
N LEU A 113 10.58 -2.62 7.60
CA LEU A 113 10.34 -3.23 8.90
C LEU A 113 11.41 -4.27 9.20
N ASP A 114 11.90 -4.28 10.44
CA ASP A 114 12.91 -5.23 10.93
C ASP A 114 12.67 -5.61 12.39
N LEU A 115 13.19 -6.76 12.81
CA LEU A 115 13.27 -7.21 14.19
C LEU A 115 14.72 -7.20 14.67
N VAL A 116 15.09 -6.13 15.36
CA VAL A 116 16.45 -5.92 15.85
C VAL A 116 16.60 -6.49 17.26
N LYS A 117 17.63 -7.33 17.46
CA LYS A 117 17.96 -7.85 18.79
C LYS A 117 18.60 -6.75 19.64
N ARG A 118 18.10 -6.56 20.85
CA ARG A 118 18.66 -5.64 21.85
C ARG A 118 19.41 -6.39 22.94
N ASP A 119 20.23 -5.63 23.67
CA ASP A 119 20.91 -6.14 24.86
C ASP A 119 19.86 -6.70 25.84
N GLY A 120 20.05 -7.94 26.29
CA GLY A 120 19.07 -8.67 27.09
C GLY A 120 18.24 -9.70 26.33
N GLY A 121 18.44 -9.84 25.02
CA GLY A 121 17.92 -10.98 24.23
C GLY A 121 16.49 -10.83 23.70
N TYR A 122 15.85 -9.67 23.92
CA TYR A 122 14.55 -9.35 23.34
C TYR A 122 14.71 -8.73 21.95
N SER A 123 13.74 -8.99 21.06
CA SER A 123 13.66 -8.39 19.74
C SER A 123 12.73 -7.17 19.78
N GLU A 124 13.12 -6.10 19.09
CA GLU A 124 12.33 -4.89 18.92
C GLU A 124 11.94 -4.72 17.46
N LEU A 125 10.65 -4.43 17.21
CA LEU A 125 10.17 -4.05 15.88
C LEU A 125 10.59 -2.61 15.59
N THR A 126 11.25 -2.42 14.46
CA THR A 126 11.72 -1.11 13.99
C THR A 126 11.11 -0.76 12.64
N ILE A 127 11.07 0.54 12.35
CA ILE A 127 10.54 1.09 11.10
C ILE A 127 11.50 2.16 10.57
N ASN A 128 11.83 2.08 9.28
CA ASN A 128 12.54 3.12 8.55
C ASN A 128 11.77 3.51 7.29
N LEU A 129 11.67 4.80 7.01
CA LEU A 129 11.07 5.29 5.77
C LEU A 129 12.11 5.34 4.64
N ILE A 130 11.75 4.82 3.49
CA ILE A 130 12.48 5.00 2.23
C ILE A 130 11.54 5.66 1.22
N GLN A 131 11.99 6.75 0.61
CA GLN A 131 11.33 7.35 -0.55
C GLN A 131 11.92 6.72 -1.83
N GLU A 132 11.07 6.42 -2.80
CA GLU A 132 11.46 5.80 -4.08
C GLU A 132 11.69 6.79 -5.22
#